data_AF-A0A939JHJ1-F1
#
_entry.id   AF-A0A939JHJ1-F1
#
_cell.length_a   1.000
_cell.length_b   1.000
_cell.length_c   1.000
_cell.angle_alpha   90.00
_cell.angle_beta   90.00
_cell.angle_gamma   90.00
#
_symmetry.space_group_name_H-M   'P 1'
#
loop_
_entity.id
_entity.type
_entity.pdbx_description
1 polymer ?
#
loop_
_entity_poly.entity_id
_entity_poly.type
_entity_poly.pdbx_seq_one_letter_code
_entity_poly.pdbx_strand_id
1 'polypeptide(L)'
;MADTQHGAQSASGTIDFTMMYVTHDAFRRDLDRLVAAAAAGRATGSGVRAGWDNFKRQLHLHHSVEDSDLWPRVQVKAAGSPLALDLLADMEAEHAQIDPLLAAVDQALADGGRGLADRAEEARSVLVHHLEHEEQDALPLIQHLLAPADWKAFAGKMRVEQGLKGAAVYVPWIVDGVPAEGRQRFFGAMAPPVRVLNRLLWEPRYRKQELWSA
;
A
#
# COMPACT_ATOMS: atom_id res chain seq x y z
N MET A 1 12.65 -27.38 -36.39
CA MET A 1 11.37 -27.20 -37.10
C MET A 1 10.26 -27.31 -36.06
N ALA A 2 9.38 -26.29 -36.03
CA ALA A 2 8.18 -26.09 -35.20
C ALA A 2 8.40 -26.18 -33.67
N ASP A 3 8.55 -25.10 -32.92
CA ASP A 3 7.72 -23.90 -32.75
C ASP A 3 6.31 -24.21 -32.22
N THR A 4 6.09 -23.90 -30.94
CA THR A 4 4.76 -23.63 -30.39
C THR A 4 4.91 -22.55 -29.33
N GLN A 5 4.74 -21.31 -29.79
CA GLN A 5 4.42 -20.15 -28.97
C GLN A 5 3.24 -20.48 -28.03
N HIS A 6 3.43 -20.24 -26.74
CA HIS A 6 2.33 -19.82 -25.87
C HIS A 6 2.71 -18.44 -25.34
N GLY A 7 2.30 -17.41 -26.08
CA GLY A 7 2.07 -16.10 -25.48
C GLY A 7 0.98 -16.29 -24.43
N ALA A 8 1.33 -16.11 -23.16
CA ALA A 8 0.36 -16.12 -22.07
C ALA A 8 -0.53 -14.87 -22.18
N GLN A 9 -1.58 -14.96 -23.00
CA GLN A 9 -2.80 -14.21 -22.77
C GLN A 9 -3.43 -14.81 -21.51
N SER A 10 -3.62 -14.01 -20.47
CA SER A 10 -4.23 -14.45 -19.21
C SER A 10 -5.69 -14.82 -19.46
N ALA A 11 -5.95 -16.11 -19.63
CA ALA A 11 -7.28 -16.67 -19.54
C ALA A 11 -7.69 -16.77 -18.06
N SER A 12 -8.29 -15.72 -17.50
CA SER A 12 -9.32 -15.79 -16.46
C SER A 12 -9.90 -14.39 -16.24
N GLY A 13 -11.23 -14.27 -16.07
CA GLY A 13 -11.89 -13.02 -15.65
C GLY A 13 -11.63 -12.61 -14.19
N THR A 14 -10.51 -13.05 -13.62
CA THR A 14 -10.11 -12.83 -12.23
C THR A 14 -9.29 -11.54 -12.12
N ILE A 15 -9.53 -10.77 -11.07
CA ILE A 15 -8.77 -9.56 -10.77
C ILE A 15 -7.46 -9.98 -10.10
N ASP A 16 -6.35 -9.38 -10.54
CA ASP A 16 -5.06 -9.55 -9.89
C ASP A 16 -4.88 -8.46 -8.81
N PHE A 17 -4.98 -8.89 -7.55
CA PHE A 17 -4.77 -8.05 -6.36
C PHE A 17 -3.32 -8.00 -5.88
N THR A 18 -2.36 -8.56 -6.62
CA THR A 18 -0.94 -8.60 -6.19
C THR A 18 -0.43 -7.24 -5.75
N MET A 19 -0.77 -6.17 -6.48
CA MET A 19 -0.36 -4.81 -6.12
C MET A 19 -0.97 -4.31 -4.81
N MET A 20 -2.18 -4.76 -4.47
CA MET A 20 -2.84 -4.41 -3.21
C MET A 20 -2.09 -5.05 -2.04
N TYR A 21 -1.93 -6.38 -2.08
CA TYR A 21 -1.23 -7.13 -1.04
C TYR A 21 0.20 -6.64 -0.78
N VAL A 22 1.01 -6.42 -1.82
CA VAL A 22 2.39 -5.94 -1.61
C VAL A 22 2.45 -4.50 -1.09
N THR A 23 1.40 -3.70 -1.32
CA THR A 23 1.29 -2.36 -0.73
C THR A 23 0.93 -2.47 0.75
N HIS A 24 -0.02 -3.34 1.10
CA HIS A 24 -0.41 -3.60 2.49
C HIS A 24 0.75 -4.17 3.30
N ASP A 25 1.49 -5.13 2.75
CA ASP A 25 2.71 -5.66 3.37
C ASP A 25 3.75 -4.57 3.63
N ALA A 26 3.88 -3.60 2.73
CA ALA A 26 4.78 -2.47 2.92
C ALA A 26 4.33 -1.53 4.05
N PHE A 27 3.02 -1.32 4.23
CA PHE A 27 2.47 -0.60 5.39
C PHE A 27 2.72 -1.35 6.70
N ARG A 28 2.42 -2.66 6.74
CA ARG A 28 2.67 -3.51 7.92
C ARG A 28 4.14 -3.46 8.33
N ARG A 29 5.06 -3.64 7.36
CA ARG A 29 6.51 -3.57 7.57
C ARG A 29 6.95 -2.23 8.14
N ASP A 30 6.43 -1.12 7.62
CA ASP A 30 6.83 0.22 8.03
C ASP A 30 6.27 0.58 9.43
N LEU A 31 5.08 0.10 9.79
CA LEU A 31 4.56 0.17 11.16
C LEU A 31 5.42 -0.63 12.15
N ASP A 32 5.81 -1.87 11.80
CA ASP A 32 6.72 -2.67 12.63
C ASP A 32 8.06 -1.95 12.85
N ARG A 33 8.57 -1.27 11.83
CA ARG A 33 9.80 -0.46 11.93
C ARG A 33 9.62 0.76 12.83
N LEU A 34 8.48 1.44 12.77
CA LEU A 34 8.15 2.55 13.67
C LEU A 34 8.10 2.09 15.13
N VAL A 35 7.37 1.00 15.41
CA VAL A 35 7.27 0.41 16.76
C VAL A 35 8.66 0.02 17.28
N ALA A 36 9.47 -0.65 16.46
CA ALA A 36 10.84 -1.01 16.83
C ALA A 36 11.75 0.19 17.08
N ALA A 37 11.60 1.28 16.30
CA ALA A 37 12.35 2.52 16.50
C ALA A 37 11.92 3.23 17.79
N ALA A 38 10.62 3.26 18.09
CA ALA A 38 10.08 3.83 19.31
C ALA A 38 10.56 3.09 20.56
N ALA A 39 10.50 1.74 20.55
CA ALA A 39 10.97 0.90 21.64
C ALA A 39 12.48 1.06 21.90
N ALA A 40 13.27 1.31 20.84
CA ALA A 40 14.70 1.54 20.93
C ALA A 40 15.07 3.00 21.29
N GLY A 41 14.10 3.91 21.50
CA GLY A 41 14.36 5.32 21.78
C GLY A 41 14.98 6.09 20.60
N ARG A 42 14.83 5.60 19.37
CA ARG A 42 15.41 6.16 18.14
C ARG A 42 14.45 7.06 17.36
N ALA A 43 13.41 7.55 18.03
CA ALA A 43 12.35 8.39 17.44
C ALA A 43 12.86 9.65 16.72
N THR A 44 14.05 10.14 17.11
CA THR A 44 14.62 11.38 16.57
C THR A 44 15.60 11.19 15.42
N GLY A 45 15.80 9.96 14.93
CA GLY A 45 16.62 9.68 13.74
C GLY A 45 16.02 10.27 12.47
N SER A 46 16.86 10.83 11.59
CA SER A 46 16.40 11.36 10.29
C SER A 46 15.81 10.27 9.39
N GLY A 47 16.33 9.04 9.47
CA GLY A 47 15.80 7.90 8.73
C GLY A 47 14.40 7.51 9.18
N VAL A 48 14.12 7.51 10.48
CA VAL A 48 12.78 7.26 11.05
C VAL A 48 11.78 8.32 10.57
N ARG A 49 12.13 9.61 10.64
CA ARG A 49 11.24 10.68 10.12
C ARG A 49 10.99 10.54 8.62
N ALA A 50 12.03 10.30 7.82
CA ALA A 50 11.87 10.12 6.38
C ALA A 50 11.01 8.89 6.05
N GLY A 51 11.18 7.80 6.79
CA GLY A 51 10.37 6.60 6.66
C GLY A 51 8.89 6.88 6.96
N TRP A 52 8.62 7.55 8.07
CA TRP A 52 7.28 7.95 8.48
C TRP A 52 6.61 8.90 7.48
N ASP A 53 7.34 9.89 6.94
CA ASP A 53 6.83 10.80 5.92
C ASP A 53 6.48 10.06 4.62
N ASN A 54 7.30 9.09 4.21
CA ASN A 54 6.96 8.23 3.08
C ASN A 54 5.72 7.39 3.38
N PHE A 55 5.66 6.73 4.54
CA PHE A 55 4.51 5.93 4.95
C PHE A 55 3.20 6.71 4.86
N LYS A 56 3.11 7.88 5.52
CA LYS A 56 1.91 8.73 5.51
C LYS A 56 1.54 9.14 4.08
N ARG A 57 2.52 9.52 3.27
CA ARG A 57 2.27 9.93 1.87
C ARG A 57 1.69 8.79 1.04
N GLN A 58 2.18 7.56 1.20
CA GLN A 58 1.64 6.42 0.44
C GLN A 58 0.26 6.00 0.97
N LEU A 59 0.06 6.00 2.30
CA LEU A 59 -1.23 5.64 2.89
C LEU A 59 -2.32 6.63 2.52
N HIS A 60 -2.02 7.93 2.62
CA HIS A 60 -2.96 8.97 2.22
C HIS A 60 -3.37 8.83 0.75
N LEU A 61 -2.42 8.54 -0.16
CA LEU A 61 -2.73 8.33 -1.57
C LEU A 61 -3.62 7.10 -1.78
N HIS A 62 -3.29 5.99 -1.11
CA HIS A 62 -4.04 4.73 -1.17
C HIS A 62 -5.50 4.92 -0.74
N HIS A 63 -5.73 5.36 0.51
CA HIS A 63 -7.09 5.58 1.01
C HIS A 63 -7.84 6.64 0.19
N SER A 64 -7.18 7.75 -0.19
CA SER A 64 -7.86 8.82 -0.95
C SER A 64 -8.37 8.34 -2.32
N VAL A 65 -7.64 7.45 -2.99
CA VAL A 65 -8.07 6.92 -4.29
C VAL A 65 -9.09 5.81 -4.12
N GLU A 66 -9.04 5.05 -3.03
CA GLU A 66 -10.10 4.11 -2.67
C GLU A 66 -11.42 4.83 -2.44
N ASP A 67 -11.42 5.84 -1.57
CA ASP A 67 -12.59 6.64 -1.23
C ASP A 67 -13.16 7.39 -2.44
N SER A 68 -12.30 7.93 -3.29
CA SER A 68 -12.74 8.76 -4.42
C SER A 68 -13.03 7.99 -5.71
N ASP A 69 -12.57 6.75 -5.85
CA ASP A 69 -12.71 5.97 -7.09
C ASP A 69 -13.10 4.50 -6.87
N LEU A 70 -12.48 3.75 -5.94
CA LEU A 70 -12.79 2.33 -5.75
C LEU A 70 -14.16 2.11 -5.12
N TRP A 71 -14.39 2.65 -3.91
CA TRP A 71 -15.65 2.45 -3.18
C TRP A 71 -16.87 2.92 -3.97
N PRO A 72 -16.84 4.08 -4.66
CA PRO A 72 -17.95 4.48 -5.54
C PRO A 72 -18.25 3.46 -6.67
N ARG A 73 -17.23 2.85 -7.26
CA ARG A 73 -17.43 1.80 -8.30
C ARG A 73 -18.10 0.57 -7.71
N VAL A 74 -17.66 0.12 -6.54
CA VAL A 74 -18.22 -1.04 -5.85
C VAL A 74 -19.66 -0.75 -5.41
N GLN A 75 -19.92 0.43 -4.85
CA GLN A 75 -21.23 0.86 -4.37
C GLN A 75 -22.30 0.80 -5.47
N VAL A 76 -21.97 1.28 -6.68
CA VAL A 76 -22.88 1.21 -7.84
C VAL A 76 -23.27 -0.23 -8.18
N LYS A 77 -22.33 -1.18 -8.05
CA LYS A 77 -22.59 -2.61 -8.32
C LYS A 77 -23.24 -3.32 -7.15
N ALA A 78 -23.02 -2.84 -5.94
CA ALA A 78 -23.55 -3.38 -4.68
C ALA A 78 -24.98 -2.89 -4.36
N ALA A 79 -25.58 -2.01 -5.15
CA ALA A 79 -26.86 -1.35 -4.84
C ALA A 79 -28.04 -2.28 -4.45
N GLY A 80 -28.00 -3.56 -4.86
CA GLY A 80 -29.01 -4.56 -4.50
C GLY A 80 -28.68 -5.39 -3.24
N SER A 81 -27.58 -5.11 -2.55
CA SER A 81 -27.08 -5.90 -1.41
C SER A 81 -26.81 -4.98 -0.22
N PRO A 82 -27.74 -4.89 0.76
CA PRO A 82 -27.53 -4.11 1.97
C PRO A 82 -26.25 -4.48 2.71
N LEU A 83 -25.95 -5.78 2.81
CA LEU A 83 -24.72 -6.27 3.46
C LEU A 83 -23.44 -5.74 2.77
N ALA A 84 -23.44 -5.66 1.44
CA ALA A 84 -22.28 -5.12 0.71
C ALA A 84 -22.16 -3.60 0.90
N LEU A 85 -23.28 -2.89 1.04
CA LEU A 85 -23.27 -1.44 1.32
C LEU A 85 -22.81 -1.16 2.76
N ASP A 86 -23.21 -1.98 3.73
CA ASP A 86 -22.74 -1.89 5.11
C ASP A 86 -21.22 -2.10 5.19
N LEU A 87 -20.69 -3.13 4.49
CA LEU A 87 -19.24 -3.36 4.41
C LEU A 87 -18.48 -2.15 3.82
N LEU A 88 -19.02 -1.51 2.78
CA LEU A 88 -18.39 -0.30 2.22
C LEU A 88 -18.43 0.89 3.19
N ALA A 89 -19.50 1.03 3.97
CA ALA A 89 -19.59 2.03 5.01
C ALA A 89 -18.56 1.79 6.13
N ASP A 90 -18.30 0.52 6.46
CA ASP A 90 -17.24 0.14 7.40
C ASP A 90 -15.85 0.55 6.88
N MET A 91 -15.53 0.29 5.60
CA MET A 91 -14.25 0.70 4.99
C MET A 91 -14.01 2.21 5.09
N GLU A 92 -15.02 3.03 4.72
CA GLU A 92 -14.92 4.50 4.83
C GLU A 92 -14.80 4.97 6.29
N ALA A 93 -15.52 4.33 7.22
CA ALA A 93 -15.46 4.66 8.64
C ALA A 93 -14.10 4.31 9.25
N GLU A 94 -13.51 3.19 8.88
CA GLU A 94 -12.18 2.76 9.33
C GLU A 94 -11.09 3.72 8.83
N HIS A 95 -11.15 4.19 7.57
CA HIS A 95 -10.25 5.23 7.07
C HIS A 95 -10.29 6.48 7.96
N ALA A 96 -11.50 6.95 8.31
CA ALA A 96 -11.67 8.13 9.17
C ALA A 96 -11.14 7.94 10.60
N GLN A 97 -11.07 6.70 11.11
CA GLN A 97 -10.50 6.39 12.41
C GLN A 97 -8.97 6.40 12.42
N ILE A 98 -8.33 6.15 11.27
CA ILE A 98 -6.87 6.04 11.16
C ILE A 98 -6.19 7.42 11.21
N ASP A 99 -6.77 8.43 10.56
CA ASP A 99 -6.22 9.80 10.50
C ASP A 99 -5.82 10.40 11.87
N PRO A 100 -6.66 10.38 12.93
CA PRO A 100 -6.25 10.91 14.22
C PRO A 100 -5.09 10.13 14.87
N LEU A 101 -4.94 8.84 14.58
CA LEU A 101 -3.83 8.03 15.08
C LEU A 101 -2.51 8.45 14.42
N LEU A 102 -2.53 8.71 13.11
CA LEU A 102 -1.36 9.24 12.40
C LEU A 102 -0.95 10.61 12.94
N ALA A 103 -1.92 11.47 13.23
CA ALA A 103 -1.66 12.78 13.83
C ALA A 103 -1.06 12.66 15.25
N ALA A 104 -1.50 11.69 16.04
CA ALA A 104 -0.92 11.43 17.36
C ALA A 104 0.55 10.96 17.26
N VAL A 105 0.87 10.10 16.29
CA VAL A 105 2.25 9.68 16.01
C VAL A 105 3.10 10.87 15.56
N ASP A 106 2.58 11.74 14.70
CA ASP A 106 3.26 12.98 14.28
C ASP A 106 3.62 13.87 15.46
N GLN A 107 2.67 14.09 16.37
CA GLN A 107 2.89 14.87 17.59
C GLN A 107 3.97 14.23 18.47
N ALA A 108 3.93 12.91 18.68
CA ALA A 108 4.93 12.23 19.48
C ALA A 108 6.33 12.29 18.85
N LEU A 109 6.46 12.21 17.53
CA LEU A 109 7.73 12.40 16.83
C LEU A 109 8.26 13.83 16.96
N ALA A 110 7.38 14.83 16.87
CA ALA A 110 7.72 16.24 17.07
C ALA A 110 8.17 16.53 18.51
N ASP A 111 7.56 15.86 19.50
CA ASP A 111 7.84 15.99 20.93
C ASP A 111 9.02 15.12 21.40
N GLY A 112 9.92 14.74 20.49
CA GLY A 112 11.14 14.00 20.79
C GLY A 112 10.92 12.53 21.14
N GLY A 113 9.80 11.94 20.74
CA GLY A 113 9.45 10.53 20.94
C GLY A 113 8.66 10.23 22.21
N ARG A 114 8.20 11.24 22.95
CA ARG A 114 7.44 11.05 24.19
C ARG A 114 6.13 10.29 23.91
N GLY A 115 6.00 9.10 24.49
CA GLY A 115 4.81 8.27 24.32
C GLY A 115 4.62 7.75 22.89
N LEU A 116 5.67 7.77 22.07
CA LEU A 116 5.62 7.26 20.70
C LEU A 116 5.35 5.76 20.65
N ALA A 117 5.87 4.98 21.61
CA ALA A 117 5.67 3.53 21.63
C ALA A 117 4.19 3.16 21.68
N ASP A 118 3.44 3.73 22.62
CA ASP A 118 2.00 3.45 22.77
C ASP A 118 1.20 3.87 21.52
N ARG A 119 1.51 5.06 20.97
CA ARG A 119 0.82 5.60 19.78
C ARG A 119 1.14 4.81 18.52
N ALA A 120 2.40 4.38 18.37
CA ALA A 120 2.82 3.56 17.24
C ALA A 120 2.16 2.18 17.29
N GLU A 121 2.03 1.58 18.47
CA GLU A 121 1.34 0.29 18.63
C GLU A 121 -0.17 0.43 18.37
N GLU A 122 -0.81 1.50 18.84
CA GLU A 122 -2.21 1.77 18.57
C GLU A 122 -2.48 1.98 17.07
N ALA A 123 -1.70 2.84 16.41
CA ALA A 123 -1.79 3.05 14.96
C ALA A 123 -1.55 1.76 14.19
N ARG A 124 -0.57 0.94 14.64
CA ARG A 124 -0.30 -0.37 14.05
C ARG A 124 -1.48 -1.30 14.20
N SER A 125 -2.04 -1.44 15.40
CA SER A 125 -3.15 -2.34 15.67
C SER A 125 -4.37 -2.00 14.80
N VAL A 126 -4.74 -0.72 14.73
CA VAL A 126 -5.93 -0.27 14.00
C VAL A 126 -5.72 -0.41 12.49
N LEU A 127 -4.58 0.04 11.96
CA LEU A 127 -4.34 -0.07 10.52
C LEU A 127 -4.18 -1.53 10.08
N VAL A 128 -3.49 -2.38 10.85
CA VAL A 128 -3.37 -3.81 10.51
C VAL A 128 -4.73 -4.48 10.48
N HIS A 129 -5.61 -4.17 11.43
CA HIS A 129 -6.98 -4.68 11.44
C HIS A 129 -7.77 -4.25 10.21
N HIS A 130 -7.70 -2.96 9.84
CA HIS A 130 -8.33 -2.45 8.62
C HIS A 130 -7.82 -3.16 7.36
N LEU A 131 -6.49 -3.29 7.19
CA LEU A 131 -5.91 -3.99 6.04
C LEU A 131 -6.33 -5.47 5.98
N GLU A 132 -6.46 -6.14 7.13
CA GLU A 132 -6.96 -7.51 7.20
C GLU A 132 -8.45 -7.60 6.83
N HIS A 133 -9.27 -6.66 7.28
CA HIS A 133 -10.70 -6.59 6.94
C HIS A 133 -10.90 -6.36 5.44
N GLU A 134 -10.14 -5.43 4.85
CA GLU A 134 -10.17 -5.18 3.41
C GLU A 134 -9.77 -6.44 2.62
N GLU A 135 -8.65 -7.08 3.00
CA GLU A 135 -8.14 -8.27 2.32
C GLU A 135 -9.08 -9.47 2.40
N GLN A 136 -9.74 -9.67 3.56
CA GLN A 136 -10.58 -10.84 3.82
C GLN A 136 -12.02 -10.68 3.31
N ASP A 137 -12.55 -9.46 3.29
CA ASP A 137 -13.96 -9.23 2.99
C ASP A 137 -14.16 -8.31 1.78
N ALA A 138 -13.48 -7.16 1.71
CA ALA A 138 -13.67 -6.20 0.62
C ALA A 138 -13.08 -6.69 -0.72
N LEU A 139 -11.86 -7.25 -0.74
CA LEU A 139 -11.26 -7.76 -1.98
C LEU A 139 -12.05 -8.93 -2.59
N PRO A 140 -12.55 -9.91 -1.82
CA PRO A 140 -13.47 -10.93 -2.36
C PRO A 140 -14.78 -10.35 -2.89
N LEU A 141 -15.36 -9.34 -2.22
CA LEU A 141 -16.53 -8.64 -2.72
C LEU A 141 -16.22 -7.94 -4.06
N ILE A 142 -15.08 -7.25 -4.17
CA ILE A 142 -14.61 -6.64 -5.42
C ILE A 142 -14.45 -7.70 -6.51
N GLN A 143 -13.86 -8.85 -6.20
CA GLN A 143 -13.70 -9.96 -7.15
C GLN A 143 -15.05 -10.48 -7.67
N HIS A 144 -16.08 -10.44 -6.84
CA HIS A 144 -17.42 -10.87 -7.23
C HIS A 144 -18.17 -9.82 -8.07
N LEU A 145 -18.01 -8.53 -7.73
CA LEU A 145 -18.81 -7.44 -8.31
C LEU A 145 -18.18 -6.74 -9.51
N LEU A 146 -16.86 -6.57 -9.51
CA LEU A 146 -16.16 -5.78 -10.52
C LEU A 146 -15.63 -6.65 -11.67
N ALA A 147 -15.70 -6.11 -12.88
CA ALA A 147 -15.02 -6.70 -14.02
C ALA A 147 -13.52 -6.34 -13.97
N PRO A 148 -12.63 -7.13 -14.61
CA PRO A 148 -11.21 -6.78 -14.74
C PRO A 148 -10.97 -5.41 -15.39
N ALA A 149 -11.90 -4.93 -16.22
CA ALA A 149 -11.84 -3.60 -16.82
C ALA A 149 -12.06 -2.47 -15.80
N ASP A 150 -12.96 -2.67 -14.83
CA ASP A 150 -13.20 -1.71 -13.73
C ASP A 150 -11.95 -1.60 -12.86
N TRP A 151 -11.36 -2.76 -12.49
CA TRP A 151 -10.10 -2.80 -11.74
C TRP A 151 -8.94 -2.14 -12.49
N LYS A 152 -8.82 -2.40 -13.80
CA LYS A 152 -7.80 -1.77 -14.64
C LYS A 152 -7.95 -0.24 -14.67
N ALA A 153 -9.18 0.27 -14.64
CA ALA A 153 -9.47 1.70 -14.57
C ALA A 153 -9.02 2.29 -13.22
N PHE A 154 -9.39 1.64 -12.11
CA PHE A 154 -8.94 2.01 -10.76
C PHE A 154 -7.40 2.00 -10.64
N ALA A 155 -6.75 0.90 -11.04
CA ALA A 155 -5.29 0.81 -11.09
C ALA A 155 -4.66 1.87 -12.03
N GLY A 156 -5.42 2.37 -13.02
CA GLY A 156 -5.06 3.52 -13.83
C GLY A 156 -5.10 4.83 -13.07
N LYS A 157 -6.18 5.09 -12.35
CA LYS A 157 -6.33 6.26 -11.46
C LYS A 157 -5.20 6.31 -10.43
N MET A 158 -4.94 5.20 -9.73
CA MET A 158 -3.81 5.06 -8.80
C MET A 158 -2.47 5.46 -9.42
N ARG A 159 -2.16 4.96 -10.62
CA ARG A 159 -0.91 5.30 -11.33
C ARG A 159 -0.82 6.78 -11.71
N VAL A 160 -1.94 7.40 -12.09
CA VAL A 160 -2.01 8.81 -12.43
C VAL A 160 -1.75 9.67 -11.21
N GLU A 161 -2.46 9.42 -10.09
CA GLU A 161 -2.28 10.17 -8.84
C GLU A 161 -0.89 9.97 -8.25
N GLN A 162 -0.32 8.76 -8.36
CA GLN A 162 1.05 8.48 -7.93
C GLN A 162 2.08 9.29 -8.72
N GLY A 163 1.89 9.38 -10.04
CA GLY A 163 2.81 10.04 -10.96
C GLY A 163 4.21 9.43 -11.01
N LEU A 164 5.07 9.94 -11.91
CA LEU A 164 6.43 9.40 -12.09
C LEU A 164 7.34 9.64 -10.89
N LYS A 165 7.23 10.80 -10.23
CA LYS A 165 8.03 11.12 -9.04
C LYS A 165 7.66 10.22 -7.86
N GLY A 166 6.36 9.99 -7.65
CA GLY A 166 5.89 9.08 -6.60
C GLY A 166 6.25 7.63 -6.89
N ALA A 167 6.11 7.20 -8.15
CA ALA A 167 6.50 5.86 -8.59
C ALA A 167 8.00 5.57 -8.32
N ALA A 168 8.86 6.58 -8.44
CA ALA A 168 10.29 6.45 -8.14
C ALA A 168 10.60 6.15 -6.66
N VAL A 169 9.64 6.39 -5.75
CA VAL A 169 9.75 6.00 -4.34
C VAL A 169 8.92 4.75 -4.06
N TYR A 170 7.69 4.70 -4.58
CA TYR A 170 6.73 3.62 -4.36
C TYR A 170 7.25 2.26 -4.84
N VAL A 171 7.76 2.18 -6.07
CA VAL A 171 8.21 0.89 -6.66
C VAL A 171 9.32 0.23 -5.85
N PRO A 172 10.44 0.90 -5.49
CA PRO A 172 11.44 0.28 -4.63
C PRO A 172 10.97 0.08 -3.18
N TRP A 173 10.00 0.88 -2.70
CA TRP A 173 9.43 0.78 -1.35
C TRP A 173 8.58 -0.47 -1.14
N ILE A 174 7.68 -0.82 -2.05
CA ILE A 174 6.81 -2.01 -1.90
C ILE A 174 7.58 -3.33 -1.90
N VAL A 175 8.78 -3.35 -2.52
CA VAL A 175 9.65 -4.53 -2.51
C VAL A 175 10.76 -4.46 -1.46
N ASP A 176 10.79 -3.43 -0.62
CA ASP A 176 11.78 -3.33 0.43
C ASP A 176 11.56 -4.40 1.52
N GLY A 177 12.64 -5.08 1.93
CA GLY A 177 12.56 -6.24 2.83
C GLY A 177 12.03 -7.54 2.20
N VAL A 178 11.50 -7.50 0.96
CA VAL A 178 11.05 -8.71 0.26
C VAL A 178 12.27 -9.58 -0.12
N PRO A 179 12.24 -10.91 0.11
CA PRO A 179 13.33 -11.81 -0.29
C PRO A 179 13.66 -11.74 -1.78
N ALA A 180 14.92 -12.04 -2.14
CA ALA A 180 15.43 -11.89 -3.50
C ALA A 180 14.57 -12.62 -4.55
N GLU A 181 14.08 -13.82 -4.24
CA GLU A 181 13.19 -14.59 -5.12
C GLU A 181 11.86 -13.88 -5.36
N GLY A 182 11.20 -13.41 -4.29
CA GLY A 182 9.96 -12.64 -4.37
C GLY A 182 10.15 -11.34 -5.18
N ARG A 183 11.27 -10.66 -4.99
CA ARG A 183 11.64 -9.47 -5.77
C ARG A 183 11.83 -9.77 -7.25
N GLN A 184 12.51 -10.86 -7.58
CA GLN A 184 12.69 -11.28 -8.97
C GLN A 184 11.36 -11.61 -9.63
N ARG A 185 10.46 -12.31 -8.93
CA ARG A 185 9.11 -12.61 -9.40
C ARG A 185 8.30 -11.33 -9.64
N PHE A 186 8.28 -10.41 -8.68
CA PHE A 186 7.59 -9.12 -8.79
C PHE A 186 8.06 -8.33 -10.02
N PHE A 187 9.36 -8.11 -10.15
CA PHE A 187 9.90 -7.39 -11.29
C PHE A 187 9.74 -8.15 -12.61
N GLY A 188 9.77 -9.48 -12.59
CA GLY A 188 9.51 -10.32 -13.77
C GLY A 188 8.14 -10.07 -14.39
N ALA A 189 7.13 -9.80 -13.56
CA ALA A 189 5.77 -9.46 -14.00
C ALA A 189 5.61 -8.00 -14.45
N MET A 190 6.57 -7.12 -14.12
CA MET A 190 6.52 -5.71 -14.46
C MET A 190 6.97 -5.42 -15.91
N ALA A 191 6.39 -4.36 -16.48
CA ALA A 191 6.79 -3.88 -17.81
C ALA A 191 8.31 -3.60 -17.86
N PRO A 192 9.02 -3.98 -18.95
CA PRO A 192 10.47 -3.84 -19.04
C PRO A 192 11.03 -2.44 -18.69
N PRO A 193 10.39 -1.32 -19.11
CA PRO A 193 10.88 0.01 -18.76
C PRO A 193 10.92 0.26 -17.24
N VAL A 194 9.90 -0.19 -16.50
CA VAL A 194 9.82 -0.03 -15.04
C VAL A 194 10.96 -0.76 -14.35
N ARG A 195 11.26 -2.00 -14.77
CA ARG A 195 12.38 -2.78 -14.22
C ARG A 195 13.72 -2.07 -14.39
N VAL A 196 13.95 -1.53 -15.59
CA VAL A 196 15.21 -0.85 -15.93
C VAL A 196 15.33 0.45 -15.15
N LEU A 197 14.28 1.27 -15.11
CA LEU A 197 14.24 2.51 -14.32
C LEU A 197 14.43 2.21 -12.83
N ASN A 198 13.77 1.19 -12.30
CA ASN A 198 13.93 0.80 -10.91
C ASN A 198 15.39 0.47 -10.58
N ARG A 199 15.97 -0.48 -11.33
CA ARG A 199 17.33 -0.98 -11.09
C ARG A 199 18.39 0.11 -11.22
N LEU A 200 18.27 0.97 -12.24
CA LEU A 200 19.33 1.93 -12.58
C LEU A 200 19.17 3.28 -11.87
N LEU A 201 17.94 3.70 -11.54
CA LEU A 201 17.65 5.07 -11.12
C LEU A 201 16.87 5.17 -9.82
N TRP A 202 15.79 4.42 -9.65
CA TRP A 202 14.89 4.61 -8.51
C TRP A 202 15.40 3.92 -7.25
N GLU A 203 15.74 2.64 -7.31
CA GLU A 203 16.23 1.90 -6.14
C GLU A 203 17.51 2.51 -5.54
N PRO A 204 18.54 2.89 -6.30
CA PRO A 204 19.71 3.55 -5.73
C PRO A 204 19.37 4.89 -5.03
N ARG A 205 18.41 5.65 -5.56
CA ARG A 205 17.96 6.91 -4.94
C ARG A 205 17.13 6.66 -3.68
N TYR A 206 16.25 5.66 -3.72
CA TYR A 206 15.47 5.23 -2.58
C TYR A 206 16.36 4.79 -1.42
N ARG A 207 17.38 3.95 -1.69
CA ARG A 207 18.32 3.48 -0.67
C ARG A 207 19.11 4.61 -0.01
N LYS A 208 19.44 5.67 -0.75
CA LYS A 208 20.11 6.87 -0.22
C LYS A 208 19.25 7.71 0.73
N GLN A 209 17.93 7.50 0.76
CA GLN A 209 17.05 8.18 1.72
C GLN A 209 17.14 7.53 3.11
N GLU A 210 17.73 6.34 3.21
CA GLU A 210 17.94 5.61 4.47
C GLU A 210 16.65 5.53 5.31
N LEU A 211 15.51 5.28 4.66
CA LEU A 211 14.23 5.17 5.35
C LEU A 211 14.33 4.13 6.45
N TRP A 212 13.87 4.50 7.64
CA TRP A 212 13.90 3.68 8.86
C TRP A 212 15.29 3.35 9.41
N SER A 213 16.36 3.98 8.91
CA SER A 213 17.66 3.94 9.57
C SER A 213 17.62 4.66 10.92
N ALA A 214 18.40 4.14 11.87
CA ALA A 214 18.62 4.68 13.20
C ALA A 214 19.41 6.00 13.14
#